data_AF-A0A2V9GUD3-F1
#
_entry.id   AF-A0A2V9GUD3-F1
#
_cell.length_a   1.000
_cell.length_b   1.000
_cell.length_c   1.000
_cell.angle_alpha   90.00
_cell.angle_beta   90.00
_cell.angle_gamma   90.00
#
_symmetry.space_group_name_H-M   'P 1'
#
loop_
_entity.id
_entity.type
_entity.pdbx_description
1 polymer ?
#
loop_
_entity_poly.entity_id
_entity_poly.type
_entity_poly.pdbx_seq_one_letter_code
_entity_poly.pdbx_strand_id
1 'polypeptide(L)'
;MLFVKPETVIAWQRKGFRIYWRWKSRRCEGRPSVSPEVRNLIRKMGLADPRWGAPRIHGELLKIGIEVSQATVAKYMARNRKPPSQTWRTFLKNHAKDLVSVDFFVVSSITFQLLFAFVILSHDRRRPVHFAVTVDPTAEWTARQLLEAFPWDSAPRYLLRDRDGAYGEKFCETAKWMGIHEVMTVF
;
A
#
# COMPACT_ATOMS: atom_id res chain seq x y z
N MET A 1 10.43 -33.40 31.65
CA MET A 1 10.01 -32.00 31.41
C MET A 1 11.15 -31.31 30.67
N LEU A 2 10.97 -30.91 29.42
CA LEU A 2 12.05 -30.40 28.58
C LEU A 2 12.09 -28.87 28.68
N PHE A 3 13.07 -28.32 29.40
CA PHE A 3 13.27 -26.87 29.52
C PHE A 3 13.94 -26.34 28.26
N VAL A 4 13.15 -25.74 27.38
CA VAL A 4 13.64 -25.11 26.16
C VAL A 4 13.95 -23.65 26.46
N LYS A 5 15.16 -23.21 26.09
CA LYS A 5 15.56 -21.80 26.22
C LYS A 5 14.68 -20.91 25.32
N PRO A 6 14.25 -19.71 25.79
CA PRO A 6 13.42 -18.80 25.00
C PRO A 6 13.98 -18.47 23.61
N GLU A 7 15.31 -18.37 23.49
CA GLU A 7 16.00 -18.09 22.24
C GLU A 7 15.75 -19.18 21.19
N THR A 8 15.67 -20.43 21.62
CA THR A 8 15.41 -21.59 20.76
C THR A 8 14.00 -21.56 20.20
N VAL A 9 13.01 -21.18 21.01
CA VAL A 9 11.61 -21.04 20.57
C VAL A 9 11.48 -19.92 19.53
N ILE A 10 12.12 -18.77 19.76
CA ILE A 10 12.13 -17.65 18.81
C ILE A 10 12.82 -18.06 17.50
N ALA A 11 13.94 -18.80 17.58
CA ALA A 11 14.63 -19.31 16.39
C ALA A 11 13.75 -20.27 15.58
N TRP A 12 13.01 -21.15 16.24
CA TRP A 12 12.05 -22.05 15.59
C TRP A 12 10.91 -21.29 14.95
N GLN A 13 10.34 -20.30 15.63
CA GLN A 13 9.27 -19.45 15.08
C GLN A 13 9.73 -18.71 13.83
N ARG A 14 10.91 -18.07 13.85
CA ARG A 14 11.48 -17.38 12.68
C ARG A 14 11.73 -18.32 11.51
N LYS A 15 12.22 -19.53 11.79
CA LYS A 15 12.45 -20.57 10.77
C LYS A 15 11.14 -21.07 10.17
N GLY A 16 10.15 -21.34 11.01
CA GLY A 16 8.80 -21.74 10.59
C GLY A 16 8.12 -20.68 9.73
N PHE A 17 8.18 -19.42 10.15
CA PHE A 17 7.65 -18.29 9.40
C PHE A 17 8.29 -18.18 8.01
N ARG A 18 9.62 -18.31 7.91
CA ARG A 18 10.32 -18.30 6.62
C ARG A 18 9.89 -19.44 5.69
N ILE A 19 9.71 -20.65 6.23
CA ILE A 19 9.26 -21.82 5.46
C ILE A 19 7.83 -21.62 4.98
N TYR A 20 6.93 -21.17 5.87
CA TYR A 20 5.54 -20.88 5.55
C TYR A 20 5.43 -19.85 4.42
N TRP A 21 6.14 -18.72 4.53
CA TRP A 21 6.12 -17.70 3.49
C TRP A 21 6.77 -18.15 2.19
N ARG A 22 7.87 -18.92 2.25
CA ARG A 22 8.48 -19.49 1.05
C ARG A 22 7.53 -20.45 0.33
N TRP A 23 6.72 -21.22 1.06
CA TRP A 23 5.70 -22.09 0.49
C TRP A 23 4.53 -21.28 -0.09
N LYS A 24 4.01 -20.32 0.67
CA LYS A 24 2.89 -19.45 0.25
C LYS A 24 3.25 -18.57 -0.94
N SER A 25 4.50 -18.14 -1.05
CA SER A 25 5.01 -17.30 -2.14
C SER A 25 5.50 -18.10 -3.34
N ARG A 26 5.35 -19.43 -3.35
CA ARG A 26 5.70 -20.22 -4.54
C ARG A 26 4.82 -19.72 -5.68
N ARG A 27 5.44 -19.34 -6.79
CA ARG A 27 4.71 -19.00 -8.01
C ARG A 27 4.01 -20.27 -8.47
N CYS A 28 2.69 -20.30 -8.43
CA CYS A 28 1.92 -21.25 -9.23
C CYS A 28 2.34 -21.04 -10.69
N GLU A 29 2.59 -22.13 -11.41
CA GLU A 29 2.83 -22.08 -12.84
C GLU A 29 1.66 -21.34 -13.50
N GLY A 30 1.93 -20.12 -13.94
CA GLY A 30 0.93 -19.28 -14.55
C GLY A 30 0.56 -19.82 -15.94
N ARG A 31 -0.54 -19.31 -16.49
CA ARG A 31 -0.97 -19.58 -17.87
C ARG A 31 0.23 -19.50 -18.84
N PRO A 32 0.38 -20.47 -19.77
CA PRO A 32 1.43 -20.45 -20.77
C PRO A 32 1.52 -19.09 -21.44
N SER A 33 2.73 -18.53 -21.46
CA SER A 33 2.97 -17.22 -22.06
C SER A 33 2.77 -17.32 -23.58
N VAL A 34 2.14 -16.31 -24.17
CA VAL A 34 2.02 -16.14 -25.63
C VAL A 34 3.38 -16.31 -26.30
N SER A 35 3.43 -16.85 -27.52
CA SER A 35 4.70 -17.13 -28.21
C SER A 35 5.58 -15.88 -28.30
N PRO A 36 6.92 -16.02 -28.24
CA PRO A 36 7.84 -14.89 -28.37
C PRO A 36 7.63 -14.07 -29.66
N GLU A 37 7.22 -14.73 -30.76
CA GLU A 37 6.96 -14.08 -32.05
C GLU A 37 5.79 -13.10 -31.96
N VAL A 38 4.65 -13.54 -31.41
CA VAL A 38 3.46 -12.68 -31.25
C VAL A 38 3.76 -11.52 -30.30
N ARG A 39 4.55 -11.75 -29.24
CA ARG A 39 5.02 -10.67 -28.35
C ARG A 39 5.86 -9.63 -29.09
N ASN A 40 6.78 -10.07 -29.94
CA ASN A 40 7.64 -9.18 -30.72
C ASN A 40 6.84 -8.42 -31.78
N LEU A 41 5.86 -9.07 -32.41
CA LEU A 41 4.95 -8.42 -33.35
C LEU A 41 4.14 -7.30 -32.69
N ILE A 42 3.53 -7.58 -31.52
CA ILE A 42 2.80 -6.56 -30.73
C ILE A 42 3.69 -5.35 -30.42
N ARG A 43 4.95 -5.57 -30.00
CA ARG A 43 5.89 -4.47 -29.72
C ARG A 43 6.25 -3.70 -30.97
N LYS A 44 6.53 -4.39 -32.08
CA LYS A 44 6.91 -3.76 -33.35
C LYS A 44 5.77 -2.88 -33.88
N MET A 45 4.52 -3.35 -33.83
CA MET A 45 3.35 -2.57 -34.23
C MET A 45 3.13 -1.36 -33.33
N GLY A 46 3.25 -1.51 -32.00
CA GLY A 46 3.07 -0.40 -31.06
C GLY A 46 4.19 0.65 -31.11
N LEU A 47 5.41 0.28 -31.52
CA LEU A 47 6.52 1.21 -31.73
C LEU A 47 6.46 1.90 -33.09
N ALA A 48 5.94 1.23 -34.12
CA ALA A 48 5.82 1.78 -35.47
C ALA A 48 4.76 2.89 -35.55
N ASP A 49 3.65 2.76 -34.82
CA ASP A 49 2.64 3.82 -34.72
C ASP A 49 2.21 4.05 -33.26
N PRO A 50 2.75 5.09 -32.60
CA PRO A 50 2.42 5.42 -31.21
C PRO A 50 0.95 5.77 -30.96
N ARG A 51 0.16 6.04 -32.01
CA ARG A 51 -1.28 6.31 -31.88
C ARG A 51 -2.11 5.03 -31.74
N TRP A 52 -1.53 3.87 -32.06
CA TRP A 52 -2.26 2.61 -32.04
C TRP A 52 -2.37 2.07 -30.61
N GLY A 53 -3.59 2.12 -30.06
CA GLY A 53 -3.92 1.48 -28.80
C GLY A 53 -4.10 -0.03 -28.91
N ALA A 54 -4.20 -0.70 -27.76
CA ALA A 54 -4.44 -2.14 -27.68
C ALA A 54 -5.66 -2.63 -28.50
N PRO A 55 -6.81 -1.93 -28.55
CA PRO A 55 -7.93 -2.34 -29.40
C PRO A 55 -7.58 -2.41 -30.89
N ARG A 56 -6.78 -1.45 -31.38
CA ARG A 56 -6.42 -1.37 -32.81
C ARG A 56 -5.46 -2.48 -33.19
N ILE A 57 -4.39 -2.67 -32.41
CA ILE A 57 -3.40 -3.74 -32.65
C ILE A 57 -4.06 -5.12 -32.54
N HIS A 58 -4.96 -5.31 -31.58
CA HIS A 58 -5.76 -6.52 -31.46
C HIS A 58 -6.58 -6.81 -32.73
N GLY A 59 -7.28 -5.81 -33.27
CA GLY A 59 -8.04 -5.96 -34.51
C GLY A 59 -7.16 -6.34 -35.71
N GLU A 60 -5.96 -5.75 -35.82
CA GLU A 60 -5.00 -6.11 -36.88
C GLU A 60 -4.45 -7.54 -36.72
N LEU A 61 -4.21 -7.99 -35.48
CA LEU A 61 -3.79 -9.37 -35.22
C LEU A 61 -4.87 -10.40 -35.56
N LEU A 62 -6.14 -10.07 -35.27
CA LEU A 62 -7.27 -10.92 -35.65
C LEU A 62 -7.40 -11.08 -37.16
N LYS A 63 -7.16 -10.01 -37.93
CA LYS A 63 -7.22 -10.06 -39.40
C LYS A 63 -6.21 -11.01 -40.02
N ILE A 64 -5.07 -11.25 -39.36
CA ILE A 64 -4.02 -12.16 -39.81
C ILE A 64 -4.07 -13.54 -39.12
N GLY A 65 -5.19 -13.85 -38.45
CA GLY A 65 -5.44 -15.15 -37.83
C GLY A 65 -4.77 -15.39 -36.48
N ILE A 66 -4.29 -14.34 -35.81
CA ILE A 66 -3.67 -14.45 -34.49
C ILE A 66 -4.72 -14.14 -33.41
N GLU A 67 -5.21 -15.19 -32.75
CA GLU A 67 -6.14 -15.06 -31.63
C GLU A 67 -5.41 -14.77 -30.31
N VAL A 68 -5.40 -13.51 -29.92
CA VAL A 68 -4.92 -13.06 -28.60
C VAL A 68 -5.94 -12.14 -27.97
N SER A 69 -6.09 -12.14 -26.64
CA SER A 69 -6.98 -11.18 -26.01
C SER A 69 -6.42 -9.75 -26.09
N GLN A 70 -7.29 -8.74 -26.19
CA GLN A 70 -6.88 -7.34 -26.12
C GLN A 70 -6.05 -7.02 -24.85
N ALA A 71 -6.34 -7.67 -23.73
CA ALA A 71 -5.56 -7.54 -22.50
C ALA A 71 -4.11 -8.07 -22.66
N THR A 72 -3.94 -9.14 -23.44
CA THR A 72 -2.62 -9.68 -23.80
C THR A 72 -1.84 -8.69 -24.67
N VAL A 73 -2.52 -8.06 -25.63
CA VAL A 73 -1.93 -6.99 -26.44
C VAL A 73 -1.49 -5.84 -25.55
N ALA A 74 -2.36 -5.32 -24.67
CA ALA A 74 -2.04 -4.25 -23.74
C ALA A 74 -0.86 -4.58 -22.81
N LYS A 75 -0.74 -5.84 -22.38
CA LYS A 75 0.38 -6.33 -21.56
C LYS A 75 1.72 -6.27 -22.29
N TYR A 76 1.75 -6.58 -23.58
CA TYR A 76 2.98 -6.69 -24.36
C TYR A 76 3.32 -5.47 -25.22
N MET A 77 2.40 -4.52 -25.36
CA MET A 77 2.68 -3.22 -25.95
C MET A 77 3.86 -2.53 -25.24
N ALA A 78 4.71 -1.88 -26.03
CA ALA A 78 5.77 -1.04 -25.48
C ALA A 78 5.11 0.16 -24.76
N ARG A 79 5.29 0.25 -23.44
CA ARG A 79 4.87 1.44 -22.69
C ARG A 79 5.89 2.55 -22.93
N ASN A 80 5.44 3.68 -23.46
CA ASN A 80 6.21 4.91 -23.38
C ASN A 80 6.45 5.23 -21.90
N ARG A 81 7.72 5.31 -21.50
CA ARG A 81 8.09 5.76 -20.16
C ARG A 81 7.60 7.19 -20.02
N LYS A 82 6.57 7.39 -19.19
CA LYS A 82 6.26 8.73 -18.69
C LYS A 82 7.49 9.26 -17.95
N PRO A 83 7.80 10.56 -18.05
CA PRO A 83 8.85 11.14 -17.22
C PRO A 83 8.58 10.75 -15.75
N PRO A 84 9.62 10.43 -14.98
CA PRO A 84 9.44 10.02 -13.61
C PRO A 84 8.67 11.11 -12.88
N SER A 85 7.58 10.73 -12.20
CA SER A 85 6.95 11.61 -11.23
C SER A 85 8.00 12.03 -10.20
N GLN A 86 7.77 13.17 -9.55
CA GLN A 86 8.63 13.64 -8.48
C GLN A 86 8.99 12.48 -7.53
N THR A 87 10.28 12.32 -7.22
CA THR A 87 10.72 11.20 -6.39
C THR A 87 10.10 11.32 -4.99
N TRP A 88 9.80 10.18 -4.36
CA TRP A 88 9.27 10.14 -2.99
C TRP A 88 10.12 10.95 -2.00
N ARG A 89 11.45 10.96 -2.20
CA ARG A 89 12.38 11.75 -1.41
C ARG A 89 12.15 13.26 -1.56
N THR A 90 11.88 13.73 -2.78
CA THR A 90 11.58 15.15 -3.03
C THR A 90 10.20 15.53 -2.53
N PHE A 91 9.20 14.65 -2.66
CA PHE A 91 7.87 14.83 -2.06
C PHE A 91 7.98 14.96 -0.53
N LEU A 92 8.66 14.02 0.14
CA LEU A 92 8.89 14.10 1.58
C LEU A 92 9.67 15.37 1.96
N LYS A 93 10.70 15.78 1.21
CA LYS A 93 11.42 17.02 1.55
C LYS A 93 10.53 18.27 1.50
N ASN A 94 9.57 18.30 0.58
CA ASN A 94 8.64 19.42 0.42
C ASN A 94 7.50 19.40 1.44
N HIS A 95 7.04 18.20 1.85
CA HIS A 95 5.81 18.05 2.62
C HIS A 95 6.01 17.46 4.03
N ALA A 96 7.19 16.94 4.40
CA ALA A 96 7.41 16.27 5.68
C ALA A 96 7.16 17.16 6.92
N LYS A 97 7.29 18.49 6.77
CA LYS A 97 6.98 19.43 7.85
C LYS A 97 5.48 19.53 8.14
N ASP A 98 4.66 19.33 7.11
CA ASP A 98 3.20 19.45 7.17
C ASP A 98 2.51 18.07 7.06
N LEU A 99 3.29 16.99 7.09
CA LEU A 99 2.83 15.61 6.95
C LEU A 99 2.91 14.90 8.29
N VAL A 100 1.79 14.30 8.67
CA VAL A 100 1.68 13.41 9.82
C VAL A 100 1.28 12.02 9.34
N SER A 101 1.83 10.98 9.96
CA SER A 101 1.36 9.61 9.79
C SER A 101 0.55 9.14 10.98
N VAL A 102 -0.46 8.33 10.71
CA VAL A 102 -1.28 7.68 11.71
C VAL A 102 -1.27 6.18 11.48
N ASP A 103 -1.09 5.42 12.55
CA ASP A 103 -0.96 3.96 12.50
C ASP A 103 -1.55 3.31 13.76
N PHE A 104 -1.95 2.04 13.63
CA PHE A 104 -2.41 1.19 14.73
C PHE A 104 -1.45 0.02 14.96
N PHE A 105 -1.11 -0.22 16.23
CA PHE A 105 -0.34 -1.38 16.65
C PHE A 105 -1.15 -2.23 17.62
N VAL A 106 -1.09 -3.54 17.46
CA VAL A 106 -1.70 -4.49 18.42
C VAL A 106 -0.65 -4.88 19.44
N VAL A 107 -0.94 -4.66 20.72
CA VAL A 107 -0.10 -5.04 21.86
C VAL A 107 -0.88 -5.99 22.76
N SER A 108 -0.25 -7.08 23.18
CA SER A 108 -0.82 -8.00 24.17
C SER A 108 -0.45 -7.55 25.58
N SER A 109 -1.44 -7.39 26.46
CA SER A 109 -1.21 -7.16 27.90
C SER A 109 -0.70 -8.42 28.62
N ILE A 110 -0.27 -8.26 29.87
CA ILE A 110 0.19 -9.37 30.74
C ILE A 110 -0.94 -10.40 30.96
N THR A 111 -2.19 -9.96 30.92
CA THR A 111 -3.39 -10.80 31.03
C THR A 111 -3.88 -11.33 29.68
N PHE A 112 -3.08 -11.24 28.62
CA PHE A 112 -3.39 -11.66 27.24
C PHE A 112 -4.59 -10.96 26.59
N GLN A 113 -5.01 -9.81 27.10
CA GLN A 113 -5.97 -8.97 26.40
C GLN A 113 -5.27 -8.20 25.27
N LEU A 114 -5.88 -8.21 24.07
CA LEU A 114 -5.41 -7.44 22.92
C LEU A 114 -5.79 -5.97 23.12
N LEU A 115 -4.79 -5.11 23.02
CA LEU A 115 -4.93 -3.66 23.07
C LEU A 115 -4.48 -3.07 21.75
N PHE A 116 -5.24 -2.11 21.24
CA PHE A 116 -4.94 -1.35 20.04
C PHE A 116 -4.32 -0.02 20.46
N ALA A 117 -3.05 0.16 20.13
CA ALA A 117 -2.31 1.40 20.34
C ALA A 117 -2.37 2.24 19.06
N PHE A 118 -2.99 3.41 19.17
CA PHE A 118 -3.05 4.43 18.14
C PHE A 118 -1.87 5.39 18.30
N VAL A 119 -1.14 5.65 17.22
CA VAL A 119 0.03 6.54 17.24
C VAL A 119 -0.03 7.53 16.10
N ILE A 120 0.22 8.80 16.42
CA ILE A 120 0.36 9.90 15.48
C ILE A 120 1.81 10.35 15.45
N LEU A 121 2.46 10.30 14.29
CA LEU A 121 3.87 10.62 14.09
C LEU A 121 4.05 11.80 13.14
N SER A 122 4.79 12.82 13.57
CA SER A 122 5.23 13.91 12.68
C SER A 122 6.43 13.47 11.84
N HIS A 123 6.39 13.72 10.53
CA HIS A 123 7.45 13.26 9.60
C HIS A 123 8.72 14.10 9.60
N ASP A 124 8.71 15.35 10.06
CA ASP A 124 9.91 16.22 10.09
C ASP A 124 11.06 15.60 10.91
N ARG A 125 10.74 15.02 12.08
CA ARG A 125 11.73 14.40 12.99
C ARG A 125 11.36 13.02 13.49
N ARG A 126 10.34 12.37 12.92
CA ARG A 126 9.75 11.11 13.44
C ARG A 126 9.39 11.19 14.92
N ARG A 127 8.79 12.32 15.33
CA ARG A 127 8.40 12.52 16.73
C ARG A 127 6.96 12.07 16.93
N PRO A 128 6.67 11.23 17.95
CA PRO A 128 5.30 10.94 18.36
C PRO A 128 4.66 12.23 18.84
N VAL A 129 3.56 12.59 18.18
CA VAL A 129 2.72 13.76 18.51
C VAL A 129 1.68 13.34 19.53
N HIS A 130 1.07 12.17 19.33
CA HIS A 130 0.01 11.65 20.18
C HIS A 130 0.07 10.13 20.24
N PHE A 131 -0.34 9.59 21.39
CA PHE A 131 -0.50 8.15 21.61
C PHE A 131 -1.76 7.91 22.42
N ALA A 132 -2.50 6.86 22.06
CA ALA A 132 -3.67 6.45 22.81
C ALA A 132 -3.86 4.93 22.70
N VAL A 133 -4.46 4.32 23.70
CA VAL A 133 -4.66 2.87 23.74
C VAL A 133 -6.12 2.57 24.02
N THR A 134 -6.70 1.65 23.25
CA THR A 134 -8.08 1.20 23.42
C THR A 134 -8.19 -0.32 23.26
N VAL A 135 -9.20 -0.91 23.89
CA VAL A 135 -9.63 -2.29 23.63
C VAL A 135 -10.50 -2.41 22.39
N ASP A 136 -11.13 -1.30 21.99
CA ASP A 136 -12.11 -1.24 20.90
C ASP A 136 -11.85 0.00 20.02
N PRO A 137 -11.12 -0.16 18.90
CA PRO A 137 -10.77 0.94 18.01
C PRO A 137 -11.93 1.28 17.07
N THR A 138 -12.86 2.12 17.53
CA THR A 138 -13.96 2.62 16.71
C THR A 138 -13.59 3.90 15.95
N ALA A 139 -14.31 4.19 14.87
CA ALA A 139 -14.12 5.42 14.09
C ALA A 139 -14.36 6.70 14.92
N GLU A 140 -15.32 6.66 15.84
CA GLU A 140 -15.66 7.77 16.74
C GLU A 140 -14.54 8.01 17.76
N TRP A 141 -14.01 6.93 18.34
CA TRP A 141 -12.87 7.00 19.23
C TRP A 141 -11.65 7.57 18.50
N THR A 142 -11.37 7.09 17.29
CA THR A 142 -10.23 7.55 16.48
C THR A 142 -10.36 9.02 16.08
N ALA A 143 -11.58 9.47 15.74
CA ALA A 143 -11.88 10.88 15.48
C ALA A 143 -11.60 11.77 16.70
N ARG A 144 -11.99 11.30 17.91
CA ARG A 144 -11.68 12.01 19.16
C ARG A 144 -10.18 12.10 19.40
N GLN A 145 -9.43 11.01 19.15
CA GLN A 145 -7.98 11.03 19.29
C GLN A 145 -7.30 11.98 18.30
N LEU A 146 -7.85 12.15 17.09
CA LEU A 146 -7.37 13.13 16.13
C LEU A 146 -7.57 14.57 16.62
N LEU A 147 -8.73 14.87 17.22
CA LEU A 147 -9.01 16.18 17.82
C LEU A 147 -8.12 16.48 19.03
N GLU A 148 -7.92 15.48 19.89
CA GLU A 148 -7.05 15.61 21.08
C GLU A 148 -5.58 15.80 20.69
N ALA A 149 -5.14 15.20 19.58
CA ALA A 149 -3.77 15.33 19.08
C ALA A 149 -3.45 16.71 18.48
N PHE A 150 -4.45 17.41 17.93
CA PHE A 150 -4.25 18.69 17.24
C PHE A 150 -5.28 19.73 17.68
N PRO A 151 -5.09 20.34 18.86
CA PRO A 151 -5.95 21.43 19.29
C PRO A 151 -5.73 22.68 18.43
N TRP A 152 -6.83 23.28 17.99
CA TRP A 152 -6.90 24.56 17.25
C TRP A 152 -6.18 24.53 15.89
N ASP A 153 -5.13 25.35 15.73
CA ASP A 153 -4.39 25.58 14.47
C ASP A 153 -3.18 24.63 14.28
N SER A 154 -3.05 23.62 15.14
CA SER A 154 -1.94 22.66 15.08
C SER A 154 -2.14 21.57 14.01
N ALA A 155 -3.28 21.61 13.30
CA ALA A 155 -3.67 20.57 12.36
C ALA A 155 -2.68 20.48 11.17
N PRO A 156 -2.21 19.27 10.85
CA PRO A 156 -1.30 19.07 9.73
C PRO A 156 -2.04 19.24 8.41
N ARG A 157 -1.34 19.71 7.37
CA ARG A 157 -1.95 19.86 6.03
C ARG A 157 -2.26 18.50 5.40
N TYR A 158 -1.42 17.49 5.67
CA TYR A 158 -1.56 16.15 5.11
C TYR A 158 -1.47 15.08 6.20
N LEU A 159 -2.36 14.08 6.10
CA LEU A 159 -2.40 12.93 6.99
C LEU A 159 -2.27 11.65 6.18
N LEU A 160 -1.16 10.94 6.39
CA LEU A 160 -0.88 9.63 5.79
C LEU A 160 -1.41 8.53 6.70
N ARG A 161 -2.32 7.72 6.19
CA ARG A 161 -2.84 6.54 6.89
C ARG A 161 -2.93 5.35 5.96
N ASP A 162 -3.03 4.16 6.56
CA ASP A 162 -3.40 2.96 5.84
C ASP A 162 -4.93 2.84 5.69
N ARG A 163 -5.36 1.71 5.12
CA ARG A 163 -6.78 1.43 4.84
C ARG A 163 -7.43 0.59 5.94
N ASP A 164 -6.97 0.71 7.19
CA ASP A 164 -7.59 -0.01 8.31
C ASP A 164 -9.08 0.38 8.44
N GLY A 165 -9.92 -0.61 8.73
CA GLY A 165 -11.35 -0.42 8.94
C GLY A 165 -11.69 0.39 10.20
N ALA A 166 -10.74 0.55 11.13
CA ALA A 166 -10.87 1.46 12.26
C ALA A 166 -11.07 2.93 11.82
N TYR A 167 -10.53 3.30 10.65
CA TYR A 167 -10.72 4.61 10.03
C TYR A 167 -12.06 4.64 9.26
N GLY A 168 -13.16 4.77 10.00
CA GLY A 168 -14.51 4.90 9.43
C GLY A 168 -14.88 6.32 9.00
N GLU A 169 -16.13 6.50 8.57
CA GLU A 169 -16.66 7.77 8.04
C GLU A 169 -16.46 8.95 9.00
N LYS A 170 -16.68 8.74 10.30
CA LYS A 170 -16.54 9.79 11.33
C LYS A 170 -15.13 10.36 11.42
N PHE A 171 -14.12 9.52 11.20
CA PHE A 171 -12.73 9.96 11.16
C PHE A 171 -12.49 10.86 9.94
N CYS A 172 -12.95 10.43 8.76
CA CYS A 172 -12.82 11.18 7.51
C CYS A 172 -13.55 12.54 7.57
N GLU A 173 -14.75 12.58 8.16
CA GLU A 173 -15.49 13.83 8.40
C GLU A 173 -14.69 14.80 9.28
N THR A 174 -14.13 14.29 10.37
CA THR A 174 -13.37 15.09 11.33
C THR A 174 -12.09 15.63 10.71
N ALA A 175 -11.35 14.80 9.97
CA ALA A 175 -10.15 15.21 9.25
C ALA A 175 -10.48 16.33 8.23
N LYS A 176 -11.57 16.17 7.46
CA LYS A 176 -12.03 17.21 6.52
C LYS A 176 -12.42 18.51 7.23
N TRP A 177 -13.12 18.42 8.36
CA TRP A 177 -13.53 19.59 9.14
C TRP A 177 -12.31 20.35 9.67
N MET A 178 -11.24 19.65 10.03
CA MET A 178 -9.95 20.24 10.42
C MET A 178 -9.10 20.72 9.23
N GLY A 179 -9.57 20.59 7.98
CA GLY A 179 -8.84 20.99 6.78
C GLY A 179 -7.69 20.04 6.38
N ILE A 180 -7.64 18.86 6.99
CA ILE A 180 -6.58 17.86 6.78
C ILE A 180 -6.85 17.08 5.50
N HIS A 181 -5.86 17.00 4.61
CA HIS A 181 -5.95 16.19 3.39
C HIS A 181 -5.46 14.77 3.66
N GLU A 182 -6.37 13.80 3.58
CA GLU A 182 -6.06 12.38 3.76
C GLU A 182 -5.33 11.82 2.54
N VAL A 183 -4.19 11.19 2.77
CA VAL A 183 -3.42 10.43 1.79
C VAL A 183 -3.46 8.97 2.21
N MET A 184 -4.11 8.12 1.41
CA MET A 184 -4.15 6.69 1.65
C MET A 184 -2.96 6.00 0.97
N THR A 185 -2.31 5.10 1.70
CA THR A 185 -1.31 4.22 1.07
C THR A 185 -1.99 3.24 0.10
N VAL A 186 -1.38 3.08 -1.08
CA VAL A 186 -1.77 2.05 -2.05
C VAL A 186 -1.12 0.73 -1.63
N PHE A 187 -1.86 -0.06 -0.85
CA PHE A 187 -1.62 -1.49 -0.72
C PHE A 187 -2.80 -2.25 -1.35
#